data_AF-A0A0S8GIS6-F1
#
_entry.id   AF-A0A0S8GIS6-F1
#
_cell.length_a   1.000
_cell.length_b   1.000
_cell.length_c   1.000
_cell.angle_alpha   90.00
_cell.angle_beta   90.00
_cell.angle_gamma   90.00
#
_symmetry.space_group_name_H-M   'P 1'
#
loop_
_entity.id
_entity.type
_entity.pdbx_description
1 polymer ?
#
loop_
_entity_poly.entity_id
_entity_poly.type
_entity_poly.pdbx_seq_one_letter_code
_entity_poly.pdbx_strand_id
1 'polypeptide(L)'
;VFYSSGATSVRFTLEESFGTGAPDTTAFSITGGGARWQLDANPINKIHFGLSSLDSSFLGNDALGYLSSLKSGGANALSSENYHQAANIAAAASQQVATDRARLGAVKSYSVDSTLSSLNSAKTALTAAVSSIEEVDFVSETANYQRLQSLYKMGVSVIAAINNNTANVLALLENIL
;
A
#
# COMPACT_ATOMS: atom_id res chain seq x y z
N VAL A 1 -23.31 19.31 23.54
CA VAL A 1 -22.08 19.97 24.02
C VAL A 1 -20.95 19.74 23.03
N PHE A 2 -20.06 20.71 22.91
CA PHE A 2 -18.93 20.68 21.99
C PHE A 2 -17.64 20.81 22.77
N TYR A 3 -16.67 19.95 22.48
CA TYR A 3 -15.32 20.04 23.01
C TYR A 3 -14.35 20.08 21.83
N SER A 4 -13.44 21.05 21.82
CA SER A 4 -12.40 21.16 20.80
C SER A 4 -11.07 21.48 21.46
N SER A 5 -10.04 20.73 21.07
CA SER A 5 -8.67 20.87 21.56
C SER A 5 -7.70 20.48 20.44
N GLY A 6 -6.95 21.45 19.92
CA GLY A 6 -6.00 21.23 18.83
C GLY A 6 -6.68 20.68 17.58
N ALA A 7 -6.26 19.49 17.13
CA ALA A 7 -6.84 18.80 15.97
C ALA A 7 -8.09 17.96 16.30
N THR A 8 -8.49 17.88 17.57
CA THR A 8 -9.59 17.02 18.02
C THR A 8 -10.83 17.86 18.27
N SER A 9 -11.92 17.56 17.57
CA SER A 9 -13.24 18.14 17.82
C SER A 9 -14.24 17.03 18.07
N VAL A 10 -14.94 17.10 19.20
CA VAL A 10 -15.91 16.10 19.64
C VAL A 10 -17.24 16.80 19.89
N ARG A 11 -18.32 16.24 19.36
CA ARG A 11 -19.68 16.67 19.64
C ARG A 11 -20.39 15.54 20.37
N PHE A 12 -20.98 15.86 21.51
CA PHE A 12 -21.80 14.93 22.28
C PHE A 12 -23.19 15.51 22.50
N THR A 13 -24.20 14.65 22.43
CA THR A 13 -25.56 14.94 22.84
C THR A 13 -25.73 14.34 24.24
N LEU A 14 -26.15 15.17 25.19
CA LEU A 14 -26.44 14.71 26.55
C LEU A 14 -27.95 14.52 26.68
N GLU A 15 -28.36 13.41 27.29
CA GLU A 15 -29.73 13.20 27.74
C GLU A 15 -30.03 14.15 28.92
N GLU A 16 -31.29 14.57 29.10
CA GLU A 16 -31.67 15.46 30.23
C GLU A 16 -31.34 14.85 31.60
N SER A 17 -31.33 13.52 31.70
CA SER A 17 -30.97 12.78 32.92
C SER A 17 -29.51 12.95 33.35
N PHE A 18 -28.62 13.40 32.45
CA PHE A 18 -27.20 13.60 32.75
C PHE A 18 -26.95 14.71 33.79
N GLY A 19 -27.87 15.68 33.90
CA GLY A 19 -27.77 16.80 34.84
C GLY A 19 -28.55 16.61 36.15
N THR A 20 -29.32 15.52 36.28
CA THR A 20 -30.28 15.34 37.40
C THR A 20 -29.84 14.29 38.42
N GLY A 21 -28.69 13.63 38.22
CA GLY A 21 -28.10 12.69 39.18
C GLY A 21 -27.18 13.37 40.21
N ALA A 22 -26.74 12.62 41.22
CA ALA A 22 -25.64 13.03 42.09
C ALA A 22 -24.39 13.36 41.23
N PRO A 23 -23.51 14.27 41.67
CA PRO A 23 -22.31 14.61 40.90
C PRO A 23 -21.46 13.36 40.68
N ASP A 24 -21.51 12.83 39.46
CA ASP A 24 -20.83 11.62 39.05
C ASP A 24 -20.01 11.90 37.78
N THR A 25 -18.83 11.29 37.67
CA THR A 25 -17.88 11.57 36.58
C THR A 25 -17.94 10.46 35.55
N THR A 26 -18.48 10.76 34.36
CA THR A 26 -18.45 9.82 33.24
C THR A 26 -17.24 10.08 32.35
N ALA A 27 -16.32 9.11 32.26
CA ALA A 27 -15.18 9.17 31.35
C ALA A 27 -15.51 8.47 30.02
N PHE A 28 -15.07 9.06 28.91
CA PHE A 28 -14.97 8.38 27.62
C PHE A 28 -13.51 8.45 27.15
N SER A 29 -13.03 7.40 26.49
CA SER A 29 -11.69 7.37 25.93
C SER A 29 -11.75 7.34 24.41
N ILE A 30 -10.89 8.13 23.78
CA ILE A 30 -10.67 8.06 22.34
C ILE A 30 -9.70 6.90 22.11
N THR A 31 -10.24 5.74 21.71
CA THR A 31 -9.47 4.51 21.46
C THR A 31 -8.86 4.44 20.05
N GLY A 32 -9.12 5.45 19.20
CA GLY A 32 -8.67 5.48 17.82
C GLY A 32 -8.70 6.88 17.20
N GLY A 33 -8.18 6.99 15.98
CA GLY A 33 -7.90 8.28 15.34
C GLY A 33 -6.42 8.64 15.43
N GLY A 34 -5.98 9.54 14.55
CA GLY A 34 -4.57 9.89 14.40
C GLY A 34 -4.25 10.53 13.06
N ALA A 35 -2.97 10.49 12.68
CA ALA A 35 -2.52 11.01 11.40
C ALA A 35 -3.22 10.27 10.23
N ARG A 36 -3.44 11.01 9.14
CA ARG A 36 -3.92 10.45 7.87
C ARG A 36 -2.70 10.01 7.07
N TRP A 37 -2.62 8.72 6.77
CA TRP A 37 -1.57 8.15 5.93
C TRP A 37 -2.17 7.76 4.59
N GLN A 38 -1.60 8.30 3.52
CA GLN A 38 -1.97 7.93 2.16
C GLN A 38 -1.07 6.78 1.71
N LEU A 39 -1.68 5.70 1.21
CA LEU A 39 -0.96 4.46 0.90
C LEU A 39 -0.53 4.33 -0.57
N ASP A 40 -1.14 5.10 -1.47
CA ASP A 40 -0.80 5.12 -2.89
C ASP A 40 -0.99 6.53 -3.49
N ALA A 41 -0.86 6.67 -4.81
CA ALA A 41 -1.05 7.96 -5.49
C ALA A 41 -2.52 8.45 -5.46
N ASN A 42 -3.49 7.60 -5.11
CA ASN A 42 -4.90 7.96 -5.05
C ASN A 42 -5.23 8.62 -3.69
N PRO A 43 -5.66 9.89 -3.68
CA PRO A 43 -5.98 10.60 -2.44
C PRO A 43 -7.21 10.05 -1.69
N ILE A 44 -7.94 9.07 -2.25
CA ILE A 44 -9.03 8.36 -1.59
C ILE A 44 -8.49 7.23 -0.70
N ASN A 45 -7.39 6.58 -1.08
CA ASN A 45 -6.84 5.43 -0.37
C ASN A 45 -5.99 5.88 0.83
N LYS A 46 -6.71 6.13 1.93
CA LYS A 46 -6.16 6.64 3.18
C LYS A 46 -6.49 5.73 4.34
N ILE A 47 -5.53 5.57 5.24
CA ILE A 47 -5.75 4.99 6.55
C ILE A 47 -5.61 6.07 7.63
N HIS A 48 -6.34 5.89 8.72
CA HIS A 48 -6.28 6.76 9.89
C HIS A 48 -5.60 5.97 10.99
N PHE A 49 -4.38 6.38 11.35
CA PHE A 49 -3.62 5.69 12.39
C PHE A 49 -2.75 6.68 13.16
N GLY A 50 -2.79 6.58 14.48
CA GLY A 50 -1.99 7.36 15.41
C GLY A 50 -1.34 6.45 16.44
N LEU A 51 -0.13 6.83 16.84
CA LEU A 51 0.58 6.22 17.95
C LEU A 51 0.39 7.08 19.19
N SER A 52 0.14 6.41 20.32
CA SER A 52 0.19 7.06 21.62
C SER A 52 1.63 7.52 21.89
N SER A 53 1.80 8.56 22.72
CA SER A 53 3.16 8.87 23.20
C SER A 53 3.68 7.68 24.02
N LEU A 54 4.94 7.34 23.76
CA LEU A 54 5.67 6.29 24.48
C LEU A 54 6.59 6.88 25.56
N ASP A 55 6.45 8.16 25.88
CA ASP A 55 7.20 8.75 26.98
C ASP A 55 6.74 8.15 28.31
N SER A 56 7.67 8.01 29.25
CA SER A 56 7.38 7.45 30.58
C SER A 56 6.30 8.21 31.35
N SER A 57 6.05 9.46 30.99
CA SER A 57 4.97 10.29 31.56
C SER A 57 3.57 9.93 31.07
N PHE A 58 3.44 9.21 29.95
CA PHE A 58 2.15 8.80 29.37
C PHE A 58 1.92 7.28 29.45
N LEU A 59 2.95 6.51 29.79
CA LEU A 59 2.85 5.06 29.96
C LEU A 59 2.41 4.70 31.38
N GLY A 60 1.22 4.10 31.51
CA GLY A 60 0.53 3.85 32.78
C GLY A 60 -0.90 4.37 32.75
N ASN A 61 -1.51 4.63 33.90
CA ASN A 61 -2.86 5.20 33.96
C ASN A 61 -3.08 5.99 35.26
N ASP A 62 -4.13 6.80 35.31
CA ASP A 62 -4.43 7.65 36.47
C ASP A 62 -4.73 6.87 37.76
N ALA A 63 -5.22 5.63 37.65
CA ALA A 63 -5.57 4.81 38.81
C ALA A 63 -4.34 4.18 39.49
N LEU A 64 -3.34 3.77 38.71
CA LEU A 64 -2.13 3.11 39.21
C LEU A 64 -0.95 4.08 39.35
N GLY A 65 -0.84 5.03 38.43
CA GLY A 65 0.32 5.89 38.21
C GLY A 65 1.00 5.65 36.86
N TYR A 66 1.98 6.51 36.55
CA TYR A 66 2.77 6.48 35.32
C TYR A 66 4.19 6.00 35.57
N LEU A 67 4.86 5.51 34.53
CA LEU A 67 6.26 5.04 34.62
C LEU A 67 7.21 6.14 35.13
N SER A 68 6.92 7.41 34.81
CA SER A 68 7.66 8.58 35.31
C SER A 68 7.54 8.76 36.83
N SER A 69 6.49 8.24 37.46
CA SER A 69 6.27 8.33 38.90
C SER A 69 7.13 7.35 39.71
N LEU A 70 7.77 6.38 39.05
CA LEU A 70 8.66 5.38 39.65
C LEU A 70 10.07 5.91 39.94
N LYS A 71 10.44 7.05 39.36
CA LYS A 71 11.75 7.67 39.56
C LYS A 71 11.94 8.08 41.02
N SER A 72 13.19 8.20 41.47
CA SER A 72 13.53 8.75 42.78
C SER A 72 12.91 10.15 42.97
N GLY A 73 12.24 10.37 44.09
CA GLY A 73 11.49 11.60 44.37
C GLY A 73 10.11 11.69 43.69
N GLY A 74 9.69 10.66 42.95
CA GLY A 74 8.34 10.52 42.42
C GLY A 74 7.36 9.94 43.45
N ALA A 75 6.06 10.09 43.19
CA ALA A 75 5.00 9.63 44.09
C ALA A 75 5.00 8.10 44.33
N ASN A 76 5.47 7.32 43.34
CA ASN A 76 5.57 5.86 43.40
C ASN A 76 7.04 5.42 43.33
N ALA A 77 7.98 6.22 43.85
CA ALA A 77 9.40 5.94 43.79
C ALA A 77 9.71 4.54 44.34
N LEU A 78 10.62 3.79 43.70
CA LEU A 78 11.00 2.45 44.18
C LEU A 78 11.56 2.46 45.61
N SER A 79 12.10 3.59 46.07
CA SER A 79 12.55 3.80 47.45
C SER A 79 11.42 3.82 48.48
N SER A 80 10.15 3.88 48.05
CA SER A 80 8.98 3.79 48.93
C SER A 80 8.65 2.36 49.37
N GLU A 81 9.41 1.36 48.92
CA GLU A 81 9.24 -0.08 49.20
C GLU A 81 7.90 -0.68 48.73
N ASN A 82 7.05 0.10 48.06
CA ASN A 82 5.80 -0.38 47.47
C ASN A 82 6.04 -0.99 46.07
N TYR A 83 6.76 -2.12 46.03
CA TYR A 83 7.11 -2.81 44.79
C TYR A 83 5.90 -3.40 44.06
N HIS A 84 4.82 -3.73 44.77
CA HIS A 84 3.58 -4.23 44.17
C HIS A 84 2.93 -3.17 43.27
N GLN A 85 2.83 -1.92 43.74
CA GLN A 85 2.33 -0.82 42.91
C GLN A 85 3.24 -0.56 41.71
N ALA A 86 4.57 -0.57 41.92
CA ALA A 86 5.53 -0.37 40.85
C ALA A 86 5.43 -1.44 39.75
N ALA A 87 5.26 -2.71 40.15
CA ALA A 87 5.06 -3.81 39.21
C ALA A 87 3.76 -3.66 38.41
N ASN A 88 2.67 -3.22 39.05
CA ASN A 88 1.39 -2.97 38.39
C ASN A 88 1.48 -1.83 37.36
N ILE A 89 2.17 -0.73 37.70
CA ILE A 89 2.43 0.38 36.75
C ILE A 89 3.23 -0.11 35.54
N ALA A 90 4.30 -0.87 35.77
CA ALA A 90 5.13 -1.42 34.70
C ALA A 90 4.35 -2.41 33.81
N ALA A 91 3.49 -3.24 34.39
CA ALA A 91 2.63 -4.17 33.65
C ALA A 91 1.61 -3.41 32.78
N ALA A 92 0.96 -2.38 33.33
CA ALA A 92 0.02 -1.54 32.59
C ALA A 92 0.70 -0.80 31.42
N ALA A 93 1.87 -0.21 31.66
CA ALA A 93 2.69 0.41 30.61
C ALA A 93 3.08 -0.59 29.52
N SER A 94 3.54 -1.79 29.91
CA SER A 94 3.90 -2.86 28.97
C SER A 94 2.71 -3.29 28.10
N GLN A 95 1.53 -3.42 28.71
CA GLN A 95 0.30 -3.78 27.99
C GLN A 95 -0.11 -2.70 26.98
N GLN A 96 0.05 -1.41 27.31
CA GLN A 96 -0.18 -0.31 26.37
C GLN A 96 0.76 -0.40 25.17
N VAL A 97 2.07 -0.58 25.40
CA VAL A 97 3.06 -0.74 24.33
C VAL A 97 2.78 -1.98 23.48
N ALA A 98 2.39 -3.10 24.10
CA ALA A 98 2.01 -4.31 23.39
C ALA A 98 0.78 -4.07 22.48
N THR A 99 -0.21 -3.33 22.96
CA THR A 99 -1.41 -2.98 22.21
C THR A 99 -1.07 -2.08 21.01
N ASP A 100 -0.25 -1.05 21.20
CA ASP A 100 0.17 -0.17 20.10
C ASP A 100 1.01 -0.92 19.06
N ARG A 101 1.88 -1.85 19.47
CA ARG A 101 2.59 -2.75 18.54
C ARG A 101 1.65 -3.68 17.78
N ALA A 102 0.62 -4.23 18.44
CA ALA A 102 -0.38 -5.07 17.78
C ALA A 102 -1.18 -4.27 16.73
N ARG A 103 -1.56 -3.03 17.05
CA ARG A 103 -2.25 -2.14 16.11
C ARG A 103 -1.36 -1.78 14.91
N LEU A 104 -0.08 -1.47 15.14
CA LEU A 104 0.90 -1.26 14.07
C LEU A 104 1.03 -2.49 13.17
N GLY A 105 1.12 -3.69 13.76
CA GLY A 105 1.18 -4.95 13.02
C GLY A 105 -0.06 -5.17 12.15
N ALA A 106 -1.25 -4.89 12.70
CA ALA A 106 -2.50 -4.98 11.96
C ALA A 106 -2.54 -3.98 10.78
N VAL A 107 -2.13 -2.73 10.99
CA VAL A 107 -2.04 -1.72 9.92
C VAL A 107 -1.09 -2.17 8.82
N LYS A 108 0.09 -2.69 9.19
CA LYS A 108 1.04 -3.22 8.22
C LYS A 108 0.41 -4.37 7.40
N SER A 109 -0.12 -5.38 8.07
CA SER A 109 -0.59 -6.59 7.40
C SER A 109 -1.86 -6.37 6.56
N TYR A 110 -2.85 -5.66 7.10
CA TYR A 110 -4.15 -5.52 6.43
C TYR A 110 -4.23 -4.33 5.49
N SER A 111 -3.46 -3.27 5.73
CA SER A 111 -3.52 -2.07 4.91
C SER A 111 -2.33 -1.98 3.98
N VAL A 112 -1.11 -1.95 4.52
CA VAL A 112 0.10 -1.72 3.70
C VAL A 112 0.38 -2.91 2.79
N ASP A 113 0.48 -4.11 3.34
CA ASP A 113 0.83 -5.32 2.56
C ASP A 113 -0.28 -5.65 1.53
N SER A 114 -1.56 -5.45 1.90
CA SER A 114 -2.70 -5.63 0.97
C SER A 114 -2.70 -4.62 -0.17
N THR A 115 -2.43 -3.34 0.12
CA THR A 115 -2.31 -2.29 -0.89
C THR A 115 -1.15 -2.60 -1.82
N LEU A 116 0.02 -2.96 -1.27
CA LEU A 116 1.19 -3.35 -2.05
C LEU A 116 0.91 -4.54 -2.98
N SER A 117 0.22 -5.57 -2.51
CA SER A 117 -0.19 -6.71 -3.34
C SER A 117 -1.06 -6.27 -4.52
N SER A 118 -2.04 -5.39 -4.26
CA SER A 118 -2.93 -4.83 -5.30
C SER A 118 -2.15 -4.01 -6.33
N LEU A 119 -1.20 -3.16 -5.90
CA LEU A 119 -0.36 -2.37 -6.80
C LEU A 119 0.54 -3.27 -7.66
N ASN A 120 1.08 -4.35 -7.11
CA ASN A 120 1.89 -5.32 -7.86
C ASN A 120 1.05 -6.05 -8.91
N SER A 121 -0.16 -6.48 -8.59
CA SER A 121 -1.08 -7.08 -9.57
C SER A 121 -1.42 -6.10 -10.70
N ALA A 122 -1.70 -4.84 -10.37
CA ALA A 122 -1.95 -3.80 -11.37
C ALA A 122 -0.72 -3.57 -12.27
N LYS A 123 0.48 -3.53 -11.68
CA LYS A 123 1.74 -3.43 -12.42
C LYS A 123 1.92 -4.60 -13.39
N THR A 124 1.74 -5.84 -12.94
CA THR A 124 1.86 -7.02 -13.80
C THR A 124 0.85 -7.00 -14.95
N ALA A 125 -0.41 -6.63 -14.68
CA ALA A 125 -1.43 -6.51 -15.71
C ALA A 125 -1.09 -5.44 -16.75
N LEU A 126 -0.58 -4.28 -16.31
CA LEU A 126 -0.16 -3.20 -17.20
C LEU A 126 1.07 -3.60 -18.02
N THR A 127 2.07 -4.22 -17.41
CA THR A 127 3.25 -4.72 -18.13
C THR A 127 2.88 -5.77 -19.18
N ALA A 128 1.95 -6.68 -18.88
CA ALA A 128 1.46 -7.65 -19.85
C ALA A 128 0.70 -6.99 -21.01
N ALA A 129 -0.13 -5.98 -20.72
CA ALA A 129 -0.81 -5.21 -21.75
C ALA A 129 0.17 -4.47 -22.67
N VAL A 130 1.22 -3.85 -22.11
CA VAL A 130 2.28 -3.19 -22.90
C VAL A 130 3.04 -4.21 -23.75
N SER A 131 3.46 -5.34 -23.18
CA SER A 131 4.14 -6.42 -23.92
C SER A 131 3.29 -6.92 -25.09
N SER A 132 1.99 -7.12 -24.87
CA SER A 132 1.08 -7.58 -25.93
C SER A 132 0.95 -6.58 -27.08
N ILE A 133 1.06 -5.28 -26.83
CA ILE A 133 1.03 -4.26 -27.89
C ILE A 133 2.33 -4.32 -28.69
N GLU A 134 3.48 -4.34 -28.01
CA GLU A 134 4.79 -4.42 -28.65
C GLU A 134 4.96 -5.70 -29.48
N GLU A 135 4.47 -6.84 -28.97
CA GLU A 135 4.51 -8.11 -29.67
C GLU A 135 3.63 -8.12 -30.92
N VAL A 136 2.43 -7.55 -30.88
CA VAL A 136 1.54 -7.44 -32.06
C VAL A 136 2.18 -6.57 -33.13
N ASP A 137 2.77 -5.45 -32.76
CA ASP A 137 3.45 -4.56 -33.69
C ASP A 137 4.67 -5.27 -34.32
N PHE A 138 5.47 -5.97 -33.52
CA PHE A 138 6.60 -6.75 -34.02
C PHE A 138 6.18 -7.89 -34.96
N VAL A 139 5.10 -8.61 -34.66
CA VAL A 139 4.56 -9.67 -35.52
C VAL A 139 4.08 -9.09 -36.86
N SER A 140 3.41 -7.94 -36.84
CA SER A 140 2.94 -7.28 -38.06
C SER A 140 4.08 -6.84 -38.97
N GLU A 141 5.14 -6.24 -38.40
CA GLU A 141 6.32 -5.81 -39.14
C GLU A 141 7.10 -7.01 -39.67
N THR A 142 7.27 -8.06 -38.85
CA THR A 142 7.92 -9.31 -39.26
C THR A 142 7.17 -10.00 -40.40
N ALA A 143 5.83 -10.03 -40.34
CA ALA A 143 5.00 -10.60 -41.42
C ALA A 143 5.13 -9.80 -42.72
N ASN A 144 5.16 -8.46 -42.63
CA ASN A 144 5.36 -7.61 -43.81
C ASN A 144 6.77 -7.79 -44.39
N TYR A 145 7.80 -7.86 -43.55
CA TYR A 145 9.17 -8.14 -43.96
C TYR A 145 9.30 -9.49 -44.67
N GLN A 146 8.70 -10.56 -44.13
CA GLN A 146 8.68 -11.87 -44.78
C GLN A 146 7.94 -11.84 -46.13
N ARG A 147 6.80 -11.13 -46.20
CA ARG A 147 6.07 -10.93 -47.45
C ARG A 147 6.93 -10.21 -48.49
N LEU A 148 7.63 -9.13 -48.10
CA LEU A 148 8.53 -8.38 -48.98
C LEU A 148 9.71 -9.25 -49.46
N GLN A 149 10.32 -10.03 -48.56
CA GLN A 149 11.37 -10.98 -48.95
C GLN A 149 10.88 -12.04 -49.94
N SER A 150 9.68 -12.58 -49.71
CA SER A 150 9.07 -13.58 -50.61
C SER A 150 8.80 -12.97 -51.99
N LEU A 151 8.19 -11.78 -52.03
CA LEU A 151 7.95 -11.03 -53.27
C LEU A 151 9.25 -10.74 -54.03
N TYR A 152 10.33 -10.37 -53.35
CA TYR A 152 11.63 -10.16 -53.97
C TYR A 152 12.19 -11.45 -54.60
N LYS A 153 12.17 -12.57 -53.87
CA LYS A 153 12.61 -13.88 -54.39
C LYS A 153 11.76 -14.35 -55.58
N MET A 154 10.44 -14.14 -55.52
CA MET A 154 9.53 -14.41 -56.62
C MET A 154 9.84 -13.54 -57.84
N GLY A 155 10.09 -12.24 -57.65
CA GLY A 155 10.48 -11.33 -58.72
C GLY A 155 11.75 -11.79 -59.44
N VAL A 156 12.79 -12.17 -58.69
CA VAL A 156 14.03 -12.73 -59.25
C VAL A 156 13.76 -14.05 -59.99
N SER A 157 12.94 -14.95 -59.42
CA SER A 157 12.59 -16.22 -60.05
C SER A 157 11.78 -16.04 -61.34
N VAL A 158 10.84 -15.10 -61.38
CA VAL A 158 10.07 -14.76 -62.59
C VAL A 158 11.00 -14.20 -63.67
N ILE A 159 11.93 -13.30 -63.33
CA ILE A 159 12.92 -12.79 -64.29
C ILE A 159 13.78 -13.93 -64.84
N ALA A 160 14.25 -14.85 -63.97
CA ALA A 160 15.00 -16.02 -64.41
C ALA A 160 14.18 -16.95 -65.32
N ALA A 161 12.89 -17.15 -65.02
CA ALA A 161 11.98 -17.96 -65.85
C ALA A 161 11.69 -17.32 -67.21
N ILE A 162 11.56 -15.98 -67.26
CA ILE A 162 11.44 -15.22 -68.52
C ILE A 162 12.70 -15.40 -69.36
N ASN A 163 13.89 -15.21 -68.78
CA ASN A 163 15.15 -15.37 -69.51
C ASN A 163 15.32 -16.77 -70.11
N ASN A 164 14.95 -17.83 -69.39
CA ASN A 164 14.99 -19.21 -69.91
C ASN A 164 14.00 -19.42 -71.06
N ASN A 165 12.78 -18.87 -70.98
CA ASN A 165 11.82 -18.94 -72.09
C ASN A 165 12.34 -18.21 -73.34
N THR A 166 12.93 -17.03 -73.18
CA THR A 166 13.51 -16.29 -74.31
C THR A 166 14.62 -17.06 -75.00
N ALA A 167 15.49 -17.74 -74.23
CA ALA A 167 16.54 -18.59 -74.77
C ALA A 167 15.98 -19.80 -75.56
N ASN A 168 14.92 -20.44 -75.07
CA ASN A 168 14.26 -21.54 -75.78
C ASN A 168 13.63 -21.07 -77.11
N VAL A 169 13.05 -19.86 -77.14
CA VAL A 169 12.53 -19.28 -78.38
C VAL A 169 13.66 -18.98 -79.37
N LEU A 170 14.79 -18.44 -78.89
CA LEU A 170 15.96 -18.21 -79.75
C LEU A 170 16.49 -19.53 -80.34
N ALA A 171 16.62 -20.57 -79.52
CA ALA A 171 17.08 -21.89 -79.97
C ALA A 171 16.13 -22.54 -80.99
N LEU A 172 14.81 -22.33 -80.85
CA LEU A 172 13.83 -22.77 -81.85
C LEU A 172 13.95 -21.99 -83.17
N LEU A 173 14.23 -20.69 -83.11
CA LEU A 173 14.43 -19.87 -84.30
C LEU A 173 15.74 -20.21 -85.03
N GLU A 174 16.83 -20.48 -84.30
CA GLU A 174 18.11 -20.92 -84.87
C GLU A 174 18.04 -22.31 -85.49
N ASN A 175 17.13 -23.19 -85.04
CA ASN A 175 16.97 -24.54 -85.57
C ASN A 175 15.99 -24.62 -86.76
N ILE A 176 15.30 -23.51 -87.09
CA ILE A 176 14.35 -23.42 -88.21
C ILE A 176 14.95 -22.63 -89.40
N LEU A 177 16.06 -21.92 -89.21
CA LEU A 177 16.87 -21.28 -90.25
C LEU A 177 18.03 -22.17 -90.71
#